data_AF-A0A7C1ZMX3-F1
#
_entry.id   AF-A0A7C1ZMX3-F1
#
_cell.length_a   1.000
_cell.length_b   1.000
_cell.length_c   1.000
_cell.angle_alpha   90.00
_cell.angle_beta   90.00
_cell.angle_gamma   90.00
#
_symmetry.space_group_name_H-M   'P 1'
#
loop_
_entity.id
_entity.type
_entity.pdbx_description
1 polymer ?
#
loop_
_entity_poly.entity_id
_entity_poly.type
_entity_poly.pdbx_seq_one_letter_code
_entity_poly.pdbx_strand_id
1 'polypeptide(L)'
;MKNFPSEIMKKITSGTDEKIDLIADVHTDPNTKQVLEAGAGSPFDIWVIVEDSKGKRLCRGAVFSYYEFKYPMKDRLTDEKWQEMEENKERPLQPDWLISFIVN
;
A
#
# COMPACT_ATOMS: atom_id res chain seq x y z
N MET A 1 -17.15 10.06 8.70
CA MET A 1 -17.08 8.59 8.49
C MET A 1 -17.79 8.24 7.21
N LYS A 2 -17.23 7.33 6.43
CA LYS A 2 -17.91 6.72 5.27
C LYS A 2 -19.05 5.84 5.79
N ASN A 3 -20.20 5.84 5.11
CA ASN A 3 -21.36 5.04 5.52
C ASN A 3 -21.38 3.73 4.75
N PHE A 4 -20.95 2.63 5.39
CA PHE A 4 -21.02 1.27 4.82
C PHE A 4 -22.25 0.52 5.36
N PRO A 5 -22.66 -0.59 4.71
CA PRO A 5 -23.66 -1.50 5.26
C PRO A 5 -23.32 -1.92 6.71
N SER A 6 -24.35 -2.13 7.53
CA SER A 6 -24.19 -2.37 8.98
C SER A 6 -23.31 -3.59 9.31
N GLU A 7 -23.31 -4.60 8.46
CA GLU A 7 -22.45 -5.78 8.58
C GLU A 7 -20.95 -5.46 8.45
N ILE A 8 -20.60 -4.51 7.58
CA ILE A 8 -19.23 -4.04 7.38
C ILE A 8 -18.83 -3.12 8.53
N MET A 9 -19.72 -2.21 8.92
CA MET A 9 -19.47 -1.29 10.04
C MET A 9 -19.13 -2.02 11.35
N LYS A 10 -19.71 -3.22 11.57
CA LYS A 10 -19.39 -4.07 12.73
C LYS A 10 -17.98 -4.68 12.70
N LYS A 11 -17.36 -4.77 11.51
CA LYS A 11 -16.01 -5.34 11.33
C LYS A 11 -14.91 -4.28 11.39
N ILE A 12 -15.24 -3.01 11.19
CA ILE A 12 -14.32 -1.88 11.33
C ILE A 12 -14.13 -1.63 12.82
N THR A 13 -12.92 -1.89 13.31
CA THR A 13 -12.54 -1.75 14.71
C THR A 13 -11.83 -0.44 15.01
N SER A 14 -11.16 0.14 13.99
CA SER A 14 -10.45 1.41 14.10
C SER A 14 -10.48 2.18 12.77
N GLY A 15 -9.99 3.43 12.79
CA GLY A 15 -9.81 4.21 11.55
C GLY A 15 -8.75 3.61 10.62
N THR A 16 -7.86 2.76 11.14
CA THR A 16 -6.86 2.00 10.36
C THR A 16 -7.56 1.13 9.31
N ASP A 17 -8.66 0.47 9.70
CA ASP A 17 -9.42 -0.46 8.85
C ASP A 17 -10.15 0.23 7.68
N GLU A 18 -10.23 1.57 7.69
CA GLU A 18 -10.87 2.35 6.61
C GLU A 18 -9.91 2.69 5.44
N LYS A 19 -8.60 2.41 5.59
CA LYS A 19 -7.57 2.69 4.57
C LYS A 19 -7.07 1.39 3.92
N ILE A 20 -6.55 1.51 2.70
CA ILE A 20 -5.93 0.38 1.98
C ILE A 20 -4.46 0.18 2.35
N ASP A 21 -3.93 1.12 3.14
CA ASP A 21 -2.55 1.20 3.55
C ASP A 21 -2.30 0.12 4.60
N LEU A 22 -1.79 -1.03 4.12
CA LEU A 22 -1.59 -2.25 4.89
C LEU A 22 -0.12 -2.69 4.80
N ILE A 23 0.38 -3.32 5.85
CA ILE A 23 1.76 -3.81 5.94
C ILE A 23 1.79 -5.24 6.47
N ALA A 24 2.75 -6.03 5.99
CA ALA A 24 2.99 -7.37 6.53
C ALA A 24 4.48 -7.71 6.50
N ASP A 25 4.95 -8.32 7.59
CA ASP A 25 6.19 -9.11 7.54
C ASP A 25 5.93 -10.39 6.73
N VAL A 26 6.67 -10.55 5.64
CA VAL A 26 6.62 -11.73 4.78
C VAL A 26 7.82 -12.67 4.94
N HIS A 27 8.88 -12.24 5.62
CA HIS A 27 10.07 -13.05 5.88
C HIS A 27 10.90 -12.55 7.08
N THR A 28 11.28 -13.47 7.97
CA THR A 28 12.17 -13.18 9.10
C THR A 28 13.56 -13.78 8.89
N ASP A 29 14.61 -12.96 9.04
CA ASP A 29 16.01 -13.39 9.11
C ASP A 29 16.56 -13.24 10.55
N PRO A 30 16.63 -14.33 11.34
CA PRO A 30 17.13 -14.29 12.70
C PRO A 30 18.63 -14.02 12.83
N ASN A 31 19.43 -14.18 11.77
CA ASN A 31 20.88 -13.97 11.82
C ASN A 31 21.19 -12.48 11.80
N THR A 32 20.56 -11.74 10.89
CA THR A 32 20.70 -10.28 10.77
C THR A 32 19.74 -9.50 11.67
N LYS A 33 18.80 -10.18 12.34
CA LYS A 33 17.75 -9.57 13.18
C LYS A 33 16.87 -8.59 12.38
N GLN A 34 16.58 -8.93 11.13
CA GLN A 34 15.74 -8.15 10.23
C GLN A 34 14.52 -8.96 9.78
N VAL A 35 13.50 -8.22 9.33
CA VAL A 35 12.31 -8.74 8.65
C VAL A 35 12.22 -8.09 7.27
N LEU A 36 11.52 -8.74 6.34
CA LEU A 36 11.12 -8.16 5.07
C LEU A 36 9.66 -7.71 5.20
N GLU A 37 9.45 -6.41 5.24
CA GLU A 37 8.12 -5.82 5.25
C GLU A 37 7.68 -5.60 3.80
N ALA A 38 6.46 -6.02 3.47
CA ALA A 38 5.80 -5.75 2.20
C ALA A 38 4.48 -5.02 2.47
N GLY A 39 4.28 -3.89 1.78
CA GLY A 39 3.17 -2.99 2.09
C GLY A 39 2.49 -2.41 0.86
N ALA A 40 1.19 -2.14 1.02
CA ALA A 40 0.44 -1.25 0.17
C ALA A 40 0.37 0.14 0.83
N GLY A 41 0.62 1.20 0.08
CA GLY A 41 0.36 2.57 0.54
C GLY A 41 -0.91 3.13 -0.08
N SER A 42 -1.00 4.47 -0.08
CA SER A 42 -2.08 5.16 -0.77
C SER A 42 -2.09 4.81 -2.27
N PRO A 43 -3.28 4.67 -2.88
CA PRO A 43 -3.40 4.16 -4.25
C PRO A 43 -2.79 5.14 -5.25
N PHE A 44 -2.17 4.60 -6.28
CA PHE A 44 -1.70 5.38 -7.42
C PHE A 44 -2.80 5.49 -8.48
N ASP A 45 -2.75 6.58 -9.24
CA ASP A 45 -3.53 6.71 -10.45
C ASP A 45 -2.90 5.88 -11.58
N ILE A 46 -3.72 5.09 -12.25
CA ILE A 46 -3.34 4.43 -13.52
C ILE A 46 -4.13 5.05 -14.67
N TRP A 47 -3.42 5.37 -15.75
CA TRP A 47 -3.99 5.88 -16.99
C TRP A 47 -3.78 4.88 -18.11
N VAL A 48 -4.88 4.45 -18.75
CA VAL A 48 -4.85 3.42 -19.80
C VAL A 48 -5.54 3.94 -21.03
N ILE A 49 -4.87 3.83 -22.17
CA ILE A 49 -5.50 4.05 -23.48
C ILE A 49 -6.16 2.73 -23.90
N VAL A 50 -7.49 2.73 -24.03
CA VAL A 50 -8.26 1.59 -24.53
C VAL A 50 -8.71 1.88 -25.94
N GLU A 51 -8.55 0.91 -26.84
CA GLU A 51 -9.06 0.97 -28.21
C GLU A 51 -9.97 -0.23 -28.44
N ASP A 52 -11.27 0.05 -28.64
CA ASP A 52 -12.30 -0.97 -28.87
C ASP A 52 -13.27 -0.53 -29.98
N SER A 53 -14.39 -1.24 -30.14
CA SER A 53 -15.42 -0.91 -31.16
C SER A 53 -16.04 0.48 -31.01
N LYS A 54 -15.82 1.17 -29.89
CA LYS A 54 -16.25 2.55 -29.64
C LYS A 54 -15.13 3.57 -29.86
N GLY A 55 -13.97 3.14 -30.33
CA GLY A 55 -12.81 3.97 -30.62
C GLY A 55 -11.81 4.09 -29.47
N LYS A 56 -10.81 4.96 -29.66
CA LYS A 56 -9.71 5.20 -28.70
C LYS A 56 -10.16 6.11 -27.56
N ARG A 57 -10.01 5.67 -26.32
CA ARG A 57 -10.44 6.38 -25.10
C ARG A 57 -9.34 6.34 -24.04
N LEU A 58 -9.17 7.45 -23.33
CA LEU A 58 -8.32 7.50 -22.13
C LEU A 58 -9.17 7.12 -20.90
N CYS A 59 -8.74 6.11 -20.17
CA CYS A 59 -9.36 5.63 -18.95
C CYS A 59 -8.46 5.96 -17.76
N ARG A 60 -9.05 6.34 -16.62
CA ARG A 60 -8.37 6.53 -15.34
C ARG A 60 -8.91 5.50 -14.36
N GLY A 61 -8.01 4.89 -13.58
CA GLY A 61 -8.35 4.00 -12.49
C GLY A 61 -7.38 4.16 -11.32
N ALA A 62 -7.51 3.27 -10.34
CA ALA A 62 -6.58 3.17 -9.22
C ALA A 62 -5.80 1.86 -9.32
N VAL A 63 -4.54 1.89 -8.89
CA VAL A 63 -3.67 0.70 -8.71
C VAL A 63 -3.01 0.77 -7.34
N PHE A 64 -2.70 -0.38 -6.74
CA PHE A 64 -1.97 -0.41 -5.49
C PHE A 64 -0.56 0.16 -5.67
N SER A 65 -0.16 1.04 -4.76
CA SER A 65 1.26 1.35 -4.58
C SER A 65 1.91 0.21 -3.80
N TYR A 66 3.17 -0.10 -4.10
CA TYR A 66 3.88 -1.21 -3.49
C TYR A 66 5.17 -0.73 -2.82
N TYR A 67 5.45 -1.29 -1.65
CA TYR A 67 6.64 -1.06 -0.86
C TYR A 67 7.21 -2.40 -0.40
N GLU A 68 8.52 -2.56 -0.47
CA GLU A 68 9.22 -3.73 0.05
C GLU A 68 10.58 -3.29 0.57
N PHE A 69 10.85 -3.56 1.85
CA PHE A 69 12.09 -3.12 2.49
C PHE A 69 12.43 -3.96 3.71
N LYS A 70 13.71 -3.95 4.10
CA LYS A 70 14.14 -4.59 5.34
C LYS A 70 13.86 -3.69 6.53
N TYR A 71 13.35 -4.26 7.61
CA TYR A 71 13.03 -3.52 8.84
C TYR A 71 13.55 -4.26 10.09
N PRO A 72 13.81 -3.58 11.23
CA PRO A 72 14.29 -4.24 12.44
C PRO A 72 13.28 -5.27 12.99
N MET A 73 13.72 -6.51 13.22
CA MET A 73 12.86 -7.59 13.74
C MET A 73 12.23 -7.26 15.11
N LYS A 74 12.88 -6.41 15.90
CA LYS A 74 12.40 -5.94 17.22
C LYS A 74 11.26 -4.92 17.13
N ASP A 75 10.99 -4.38 15.95
CA ASP A 75 10.03 -3.31 15.69
C ASP A 75 9.15 -3.66 14.48
N ARG A 76 8.63 -4.89 14.41
CA ARG A 76 7.71 -5.28 13.33
C ARG A 76 6.56 -4.30 13.21
N LEU A 77 6.25 -3.91 11.97
CA LEU A 77 5.25 -2.89 11.72
C LEU A 77 3.82 -3.42 11.94
N THR A 78 2.95 -2.52 12.37
CA THR A 78 1.48 -2.71 12.32
C THR A 78 0.91 -1.73 11.30
N ASP A 79 -0.32 -1.94 10.86
CA ASP A 79 -0.99 -1.04 9.93
C ASP A 79 -1.06 0.39 10.48
N GLU A 80 -1.25 0.57 11.79
CA GLU A 80 -1.22 1.90 12.45
C GLU A 80 0.12 2.60 12.25
N LYS A 81 1.23 1.93 12.57
CA LYS A 81 2.58 2.50 12.40
C LYS A 81 2.86 2.79 10.93
N TRP A 82 2.44 1.90 10.04
CA TRP A 82 2.62 2.08 8.59
C TRP A 82 1.84 3.28 8.04
N GLN A 83 0.66 3.55 8.59
CA GLN A 83 -0.13 4.72 8.27
C GLN A 83 0.45 6.00 8.89
N GLU A 84 0.96 5.94 10.13
CA GLU A 84 1.65 7.05 10.79
C GLU A 84 2.92 7.48 10.03
N MET A 85 3.68 6.52 9.49
CA MET A 85 4.86 6.82 8.66
C MET A 85 4.52 7.64 7.41
N GLU A 86 3.31 7.50 6.83
CA GLU A 86 2.87 8.37 5.73
C GLU A 86 2.63 9.79 6.20
N GLU A 87 1.90 9.93 7.32
CA GLU A 87 1.54 11.22 7.90
C GLU A 87 2.79 12.03 8.26
N ASN A 88 3.84 11.34 8.73
CA ASN A 88 5.15 11.93 9.04
C ASN A 88 6.11 12.02 7.84
N LYS A 89 5.75 11.49 6.66
CA LYS A 89 6.61 11.40 5.46
C LYS A 89 7.91 10.63 5.69
N GLU A 90 7.82 9.55 6.46
CA GLU A 90 8.92 8.67 6.85
C GLU A 90 8.85 7.30 6.15
N ARG A 91 7.89 7.09 5.25
CA ARG A 91 7.85 5.86 4.44
C ARG A 91 9.15 5.70 3.64
N PRO A 92 9.71 4.48 3.57
CA PRO A 92 10.86 4.20 2.74
C PRO A 92 10.50 4.37 1.27
N LEU A 93 11.53 4.54 0.44
CA LEU A 93 11.37 4.57 -1.01
C LEU A 93 10.81 3.24 -1.52
N GLN A 94 10.07 3.35 -2.60
CA GLN A 94 9.61 2.21 -3.38
C GLN A 94 10.81 1.41 -3.94
N PRO A 95 10.71 0.07 -4.06
CA PRO A 95 11.78 -0.75 -4.63
C PRO A 95 12.20 -0.28 -6.03
N ASP A 96 13.51 -0.29 -6.29
CA ASP A 96 14.10 0.23 -7.54
C ASP A 96 13.53 -0.43 -8.81
N TRP A 97 13.09 -1.68 -8.73
CA TRP A 97 12.55 -2.41 -9.88
C TRP A 97 11.21 -1.84 -10.38
N LEU A 98 10.52 -1.03 -9.56
CA LEU A 98 9.29 -0.33 -9.95
C LEU A 98 9.54 0.86 -10.90
N ILE A 99 10.77 1.37 -10.97
CA ILE A 99 11.12 2.58 -11.74
C ILE A 99 10.82 2.40 -13.24
N SER A 100 10.83 1.16 -13.74
CA SER A 100 10.58 0.88 -15.16
C SER A 100 9.14 1.10 -15.63
N PHE A 101 8.16 1.19 -14.71
CA PHE A 101 6.74 1.31 -15.07
C PHE A 101 5.91 2.23 -14.16
N ILE A 102 6.53 2.87 -13.16
CA ILE A 102 5.90 3.92 -12.34
C ILE A 102 6.49 5.28 -12.74
N VAL A 103 5.63 6.29 -12.82
CA VAL A 103 6.01 7.68 -13.12
C VAL A 103 5.93 8.48 -11.82
N ASN A 104 7.01 9.19 -11.48
CA ASN A 104 7.11 10.07 -10.30
C ASN A 104 6.67 11.50 -10.58
#